data_AF-F0EJE2-F1
#
_entry.id   AF-F0EJE2-F1
#
_cell.length_a   1.000
_cell.length_b   1.000
_cell.length_c   1.000
_cell.angle_alpha   90.00
_cell.angle_beta   90.00
_cell.angle_gamma   90.00
#
_symmetry.space_group_name_H-M   'P 1'
#
loop_
_entity.id
_entity.type
_entity.pdbx_description
1 polymer ?
#
loop_
_entity_poly.entity_id
_entity_poly.type
_entity_poly.pdbx_seq_one_letter_code
_entity_poly.pdbx_strand_id
1 'polypeptide(L)' 'MNTNQLARKKYVQNKVKKVFVQANVTIPKLVINGVATALYKEFINLSIEEQERVLFSEELVACLWEKHVVTKEKELLEEM' A
#
# COMPACT_ATOMS: atom_id res chain seq x y z
N MET A 1 3.90 20.69 -4.34
CA MET A 1 3.24 19.41 -3.97
C MET A 1 1.88 19.77 -3.38
N ASN A 2 0.77 19.36 -4.00
CA ASN A 2 -0.57 19.77 -3.56
C ASN A 2 -0.86 19.15 -2.18
N THR A 3 -1.30 19.94 -1.20
CA THR A 3 -1.45 19.52 0.22
C THR A 3 -2.34 18.29 0.38
N ASN A 4 -3.32 18.12 -0.51
CA ASN A 4 -4.23 16.98 -0.56
C ASN A 4 -3.52 15.65 -0.91
N GLN A 5 -2.52 15.68 -1.79
CA GLN A 5 -1.73 14.49 -2.16
C GLN A 5 -0.83 14.01 -1.02
N LEU A 6 -0.22 14.95 -0.28
CA LEU A 6 0.62 14.62 0.87
C LEU A 6 -0.21 14.00 2.00
N ALA A 7 -1.41 14.53 2.24
CA ALA A 7 -2.33 13.99 3.23
C ALA A 7 -2.75 12.55 2.88
N ARG A 8 -3.16 12.31 1.62
CA ARG A 8 -3.50 10.97 1.12
C ARG A 8 -2.34 9.99 1.27
N LYS A 9 -1.12 10.39 0.88
CA LYS A 9 0.09 9.56 1.05
C LYS A 9 0.29 9.14 2.50
N LYS A 10 0.29 10.10 3.42
CA LYS A 10 0.49 9.84 4.85
C LYS A 10 -0.61 8.93 5.39
N TYR A 11 -1.86 9.17 5.00
CA TYR A 11 -2.99 8.36 5.43
C TYR A 11 -2.82 6.89 5.02
N VAL A 12 -2.59 6.62 3.73
CA VAL A 12 -2.46 5.24 3.21
C VAL A 12 -1.28 4.53 3.88
N GLN A 13 -0.12 5.19 3.92
CA GLN A 13 1.07 4.61 4.55
C GLN A 13 0.85 4.31 6.03
N ASN A 14 0.19 5.19 6.78
CA ASN A 14 -0.10 4.96 8.19
C ASN A 14 -1.10 3.81 8.41
N LYS A 15 -2.12 3.70 7.55
CA LYS A 15 -3.08 2.58 7.61
C LYS A 15 -2.36 1.24 7.42
N VAL A 16 -1.47 1.13 6.43
CA VAL A 16 -0.65 -0.07 6.19
C VAL A 16 0.23 -0.37 7.40
N LYS A 17 0.99 0.60 7.91
CA LYS A 17 1.87 0.41 9.07
C LYS A 17 1.10 -0.09 10.30
N LYS A 18 -0.11 0.44 10.50
CA LYS A 18 -0.95 0.11 11.66
C LYS A 18 -1.34 -1.37 11.67
N VAL A 19 -1.63 -1.98 10.51
CA VAL A 19 -1.95 -3.41 10.41
C VAL A 19 -0.82 -4.27 10.98
N PHE A 20 0.42 -4.00 10.58
CA PHE A 20 1.58 -4.76 11.07
C PHE A 20 1.84 -4.50 12.57
N VAL A 21 1.77 -3.24 13.02
CA VAL A 21 1.96 -2.92 14.44
C VAL A 21 0.90 -3.57 15.32
N GLN A 22 -0.37 -3.58 14.89
CA GLN A 22 -1.47 -4.21 15.62
C GLN A 22 -1.39 -5.73 15.64
N ALA A 23 -0.84 -6.34 14.59
CA ALA A 23 -0.58 -7.78 14.56
C ALA A 23 0.56 -8.22 15.53
N ASN A 24 1.18 -7.27 16.25
CA ASN A 24 2.27 -7.50 17.21
C ASN A 24 3.43 -8.33 16.63
N VAL A 25 3.67 -8.18 15.33
CA VAL A 25 4.73 -8.92 14.65
C VAL A 25 6.09 -8.30 14.97
N THR A 26 7.09 -9.14 15.22
CA THR A 26 8.50 -8.76 15.48
C THR A 26 9.22 -8.28 14.21
N ILE A 27 8.49 -7.68 13.27
CA ILE A 27 9.04 -7.22 11.99
C ILE A 27 9.78 -5.90 12.22
N PRO A 28 11.04 -5.76 11.73
CA PRO A 28 11.77 -4.51 11.84
C PRO A 28 11.03 -3.33 11.21
N LYS A 29 11.07 -2.15 11.85
CA LYS A 29 10.44 -0.92 11.36
C LYS A 29 10.86 -0.56 9.92
N LEU A 30 12.11 -0.85 9.56
CA LEU A 30 12.64 -0.62 8.21
C LEU A 30 11.84 -1.41 7.16
N VAL A 31 11.54 -2.68 7.44
CA VAL A 31 10.77 -3.55 6.54
C VAL A 31 9.33 -3.04 6.44
N ILE A 32 8.69 -2.72 7.56
CA ILE A 32 7.33 -2.17 7.58
C ILE A 32 7.24 -0.86 6.76
N ASN A 33 8.24 0.01 6.86
CA ASN A 33 8.31 1.24 6.07
C ASN A 33 8.49 0.95 4.57
N GLY A 34 9.28 -0.06 4.22
CA GLY A 34 9.43 -0.55 2.85
C GLY A 34 8.09 -1.01 2.28
N VAL A 35 7.39 -1.90 2.99
CA VAL A 35 6.06 -2.40 2.60
C VAL A 35 5.06 -1.26 2.45
N ALA A 36 4.99 -0.33 3.41
CA ALA A 36 4.09 0.82 3.32
C ALA A 36 4.39 1.72 2.10
N THR A 37 5.65 1.80 1.69
CA THR A 37 6.05 2.54 0.48
C THR A 37 5.65 1.79 -0.78
N ALA A 38 5.84 0.47 -0.82
CA ALA A 38 5.45 -0.38 -1.94
C ALA A 38 3.93 -0.37 -2.15
N LEU A 39 3.14 -0.59 -1.09
CA LEU A 39 1.67 -0.57 -1.20
C LEU A 39 1.12 0.81 -1.57
N TYR A 40 1.79 1.90 -1.16
CA TYR A 40 1.42 3.24 -1.64
C TYR A 40 1.67 3.42 -3.15
N LYS A 41 2.68 2.75 -3.72
CA LYS A 41 2.88 2.74 -5.18
C LYS A 41 1.73 2.02 -5.89
N GLU A 42 1.27 0.91 -5.35
CA GLU A 42 0.08 0.24 -5.92
C GLU A 42 -1.16 1.13 -5.81
N PHE A 43 -1.31 1.88 -4.71
CA PHE A 43 -2.43 2.79 -4.53
C PHE A 43 -2.48 3.89 -5.60
N ILE A 44 -1.34 4.51 -5.94
CA ILE A 44 -1.30 5.54 -6.99
C ILE A 44 -1.52 4.98 -8.39
N ASN A 45 -1.31 3.68 -8.58
CA ASN A 45 -1.54 2.97 -9.86
C ASN A 45 -3.01 2.55 -10.04
N LEU A 46 -3.85 2.66 -9.01
CA LEU A 46 -5.29 2.48 -9.12
C LEU A 46 -5.93 3.62 -9.92
N SER A 47 -7.07 3.34 -10.56
CA SER A 47 -7.90 4.41 -11.14
C SER A 47 -8.36 5.38 -10.05
N ILE A 48 -8.75 6.61 -10.42
CA ILE A 48 -9.21 7.61 -9.45
C ILE A 48 -10.46 7.09 -8.71
N GLU A 49 -11.38 6.45 -9.44
CA GLU A 49 -12.60 5.85 -8.89
C GLU A 49 -12.26 4.71 -7.91
N GLU A 50 -11.29 3.85 -8.27
CA GLU A 50 -10.81 2.81 -7.37
C GLU A 50 -10.18 3.41 -6.11
N GLN A 51 -9.33 4.44 -6.24
CA GLN A 51 -8.71 5.13 -5.10
C GLN A 51 -9.77 5.69 -4.15
N GLU A 52 -10.78 6.37 -4.66
CA GLU A 52 -11.86 6.96 -3.85
C GLU A 52 -12.68 5.88 -3.13
N ARG A 53 -12.97 4.76 -3.81
CA ARG A 53 -13.68 3.62 -3.23
C ARG A 53 -12.90 2.99 -2.07
N VAL A 54 -11.58 2.79 -2.24
CA VAL A 54 -10.79 2.04 -1.25
C VAL A 54 -10.18 2.90 -0.15
N LEU A 55 -9.99 4.21 -0.36
CA LEU A 55 -9.22 5.08 0.54
C LEU A 55 -9.67 5.01 2.00
N PHE A 56 -10.98 4.95 2.25
CA PHE A 56 -11.52 4.88 3.62
C PHE A 56 -12.05 3.49 4.00
N SER A 57 -11.93 2.51 3.10
CA SER A 57 -12.34 1.13 3.34
C SER A 57 -11.41 0.42 4.33
N GLU A 58 -11.96 -0.56 5.05
CA GLU A 58 -11.18 -1.52 5.84
C GLU A 58 -10.35 -2.45 4.95
N GLU A 59 -10.80 -2.68 3.71
CA GLU A 59 -10.16 -3.55 2.74
C GLU A 59 -8.94 -2.92 2.06
N LEU A 60 -8.66 -1.63 2.29
CA LEU A 60 -7.58 -0.89 1.64
C LEU A 60 -6.27 -1.68 1.60
N VAL A 61 -5.83 -2.21 2.75
CA VAL A 61 -4.54 -2.89 2.85
C VAL A 61 -4.57 -4.23 2.11
N ALA A 62 -5.67 -4.96 2.17
CA ALA A 62 -5.83 -6.23 1.47
C ALA A 62 -5.83 -6.05 -0.05
N CYS A 63 -6.60 -5.09 -0.58
CA CYS A 63 -6.63 -4.78 -2.01
C CYS A 63 -5.24 -4.37 -2.53
N LEU A 64 -4.53 -3.52 -1.79
CA LEU A 64 -3.19 -3.09 -2.18
C LEU A 64 -2.18 -4.24 -2.14
N TRP A 65 -2.29 -5.12 -1.15
CA TRP A 65 -1.44 -6.30 -1.04
C TRP A 65 -1.64 -7.27 -2.20
N GLU A 66 -2.89 -7.57 -2.53
CA GLU A 66 -3.22 -8.44 -3.67
C GLU A 66 -2.66 -7.88 -4.98
N LYS A 67 -2.86 -6.58 -5.24
CA LYS A 67 -2.26 -5.93 -6.42
C LYS A 67 -0.74 -6.00 -6.40
N HIS A 68 -0.12 -5.79 -5.25
CA HIS A 68 1.34 -5.87 -5.13
C HIS A 68 1.88 -7.26 -5.49
N VAL A 69 1.24 -8.33 -5.02
CA VAL A 69 1.61 -9.70 -5.35
C VAL A 69 1.50 -9.94 -6.86
N VAL A 70 0.37 -9.57 -7.47
CA VAL A 70 0.16 -9.71 -8.92
C VAL A 70 1.20 -8.91 -9.73
N THR A 71 1.53 -7.69 -9.31
CA THR A 71 2.57 -6.88 -9.95
C THR A 71 3.93 -7.59 -9.88
N LYS A 72 4.29 -8.12 -8.72
CA LYS A 72 5.57 -8.82 -8.52
C LYS A 72 5.65 -10.13 -9.30
N GLU A 73 4.56 -10.87 -9.38
CA GLU A 73 4.48 -12.09 -10.20
C GLU A 73 4.72 -11.78 -11.68
N LYS A 74 4.14 -10.69 -12.20
CA LYS A 74 4.37 -10.26 -13.60
C LYS A 74 5.82 -9.84 -13.84
N GLU A 75 6.38 -9.02 -12.96
CA GLU A 75 7.78 -8.58 -13.05
C GLU A 75 8.73 -9.79 -13.08
N LEU A 76 8.49 -10.80 -12.22
CA LEU A 76 9.29 -12.03 -12.19
C LEU A 76 9.18 -12.84 -13.49
N LEU A 77 8.00 -12.90 -14.10
CA LEU A 77 7.79 -13.61 -15.37
C LEU A 77 8.41 -12.87 -16.57
N GLU A 78 8.49 -11.54 -16.53
CA GLU A 78 9.14 -10.73 -17.57
C GLU A 78 10.68 -10.79 -17.49
N GLU A 79 11.23 -11.14 -16.33
CA GLU A 79 12.67 -11.34 -16.11
C GLU A 79 13.18 -12.73 -16.54
N MET A 80 12.29 -13.66 -16.91
CA MET A 80 12.61 -15.03 -17.39
C MET A 80 12.69 -15.12 -18.91
#